data_AF-A0A410RNV3-F1
#
_entry.id   AF-A0A410RNV3-F1
#
_cell.length_a   1.000
_cell.length_b   1.000
_cell.length_c   1.000
_cell.angle_alpha   90.00
_cell.angle_beta   90.00
_cell.angle_gamma   90.00
#
_symmetry.space_group_name_H-M   'P 1'
#
loop_
_entity.id
_entity.type
_entity.pdbx_description
1 polymer ?
#
loop_
_entity_poly.entity_id
_entity_poly.type
_entity_poly.pdbx_seq_one_letter_code
_entity_poly.pdbx_strand_id
1 'polypeptide(L)'
;MSKLRHALVALSLPALLWGCGPEDLSSGTATPAAPEAPLLATQEEELAASGEFTWAQGQALTPLGASAGRACFLTRVGGDFEGGGERIDITESGGSWYLGGNSSQSGIRGAARCVDATASQQYEWTQSMSYPVSMGTASGRVCFITGIAGKFHGSGEWVRAYVENGYWYLNGNSSQSGVRVRARCVASTNYTGEFGWGQGGAAKLMDPVAGRACALTYVRGKFEGGGEYVRTFQSNGYWYLGGASGQVDVSGRARCF
;
A
#
# COMPACT_ATOMS: atom_id res chain seq x y z
N MET A 1 45.02 -13.40 20.99
CA MET A 1 46.19 -13.74 20.15
C MET A 1 45.68 -14.09 18.76
N SER A 2 46.28 -13.51 17.70
CA SER A 2 46.37 -14.05 16.32
C SER A 2 45.05 -14.18 15.51
N LYS A 3 44.82 -13.65 14.31
CA LYS A 3 45.65 -12.94 13.30
C LYS A 3 44.70 -12.26 12.30
N LEU A 4 44.98 -11.01 11.94
CA LEU A 4 44.47 -10.33 10.74
C LEU A 4 44.91 -11.08 9.47
N ARG A 5 44.06 -11.08 8.43
CA ARG A 5 44.51 -11.02 7.04
C ARG A 5 43.57 -10.12 6.22
N HIS A 6 44.10 -8.95 5.86
CA HIS A 6 43.57 -8.06 4.84
C HIS A 6 43.94 -8.61 3.46
N ALA A 7 42.98 -8.63 2.53
CA ALA A 7 43.24 -8.81 1.11
C ALA A 7 42.78 -7.54 0.38
N LEU A 8 43.75 -6.69 0.05
CA LEU A 8 43.61 -5.58 -0.88
C LEU A 8 43.73 -6.15 -2.30
N VAL A 9 42.67 -6.00 -3.10
CA VAL A 9 42.72 -6.24 -4.54
C VAL A 9 42.74 -4.88 -5.23
N ALA A 10 43.90 -4.53 -5.78
CA ALA A 10 44.09 -3.39 -6.65
C ALA A 10 43.65 -3.76 -8.07
N LEU A 11 42.69 -3.03 -8.62
CA LEU A 11 42.30 -3.10 -10.03
C LEU A 11 42.90 -1.90 -10.77
N SER A 12 43.78 -2.22 -11.71
CA SER A 12 44.49 -1.30 -12.60
C SER A 12 43.57 -0.79 -13.70
N LEU A 13 43.55 0.54 -13.89
CA LEU A 13 42.99 1.21 -15.06
C LEU A 13 43.96 1.13 -16.25
N PRO A 14 43.49 0.81 -17.47
CA PRO A 14 44.15 1.22 -18.69
C PRO A 14 43.57 2.55 -19.20
N ALA A 15 44.43 3.57 -19.22
CA ALA A 15 44.27 4.76 -20.04
C ALA A 15 44.77 4.45 -21.47
N LEU A 16 43.96 4.71 -22.49
CA LEU A 16 44.40 4.69 -23.88
C LEU A 16 43.87 5.92 -24.63
N LEU A 17 44.80 6.85 -24.79
CA LEU A 17 45.25 7.52 -26.01
C LEU A 17 44.25 8.27 -26.90
N TRP A 18 44.62 9.54 -27.07
CA TRP A 18 44.18 10.49 -28.07
C TRP A 18 44.40 9.97 -29.50
N GLY A 19 43.39 10.16 -30.35
CA GLY A 19 43.53 10.18 -31.80
C GLY A 19 43.12 11.55 -32.32
N CYS A 20 44.10 12.34 -32.79
CA CYS A 20 43.87 13.48 -33.68
C CYS A 20 43.61 12.94 -35.09
N GLY A 21 42.54 13.39 -35.74
CA GLY A 21 42.25 13.15 -37.15
C GLY A 21 41.60 14.40 -37.76
N PRO A 22 42.04 14.86 -38.94
CA PRO A 22 41.71 16.17 -39.47
C PRO A 22 40.36 16.24 -40.18
N GLU A 23 39.85 17.45 -40.12
CA GLU A 23 38.81 18.16 -40.88
C GLU A 23 38.38 17.55 -42.23
N ASP A 24 37.09 17.31 -42.36
CA ASP A 24 36.38 17.33 -43.65
C ASP A 24 35.20 18.30 -43.54
N LEU A 25 35.32 19.41 -44.28
CA LEU A 25 34.32 20.48 -44.39
C LEU A 25 33.16 20.00 -45.28
N SER A 26 32.13 19.43 -44.65
CA SER A 26 30.85 19.19 -45.33
C SER A 26 30.03 20.48 -45.38
N SER A 27 29.82 20.91 -46.62
CA SER A 27 28.93 21.98 -47.09
C SER A 27 27.57 22.00 -46.39
N GLY A 28 27.28 23.12 -45.72
CA GLY A 28 26.01 23.41 -45.08
C GLY A 28 24.91 23.63 -46.11
N THR A 29 24.02 22.65 -46.24
CA THR A 29 22.67 22.87 -46.78
C THR A 29 21.74 22.91 -45.58
N ALA A 30 21.18 24.09 -45.28
CA ALA A 30 20.24 24.28 -44.18
C ALA A 30 19.02 23.39 -44.40
N THR A 31 18.98 22.27 -43.67
CA THR A 31 17.79 21.44 -43.55
C THR A 31 16.76 22.26 -42.76
N PRO A 32 15.52 22.42 -43.24
CA PRO A 32 14.48 23.07 -42.46
C PRO A 32 14.32 22.30 -41.15
N ALA A 33 14.38 23.02 -40.03
CA ALA A 33 14.24 22.47 -38.70
C ALA A 33 12.97 21.62 -38.65
N ALA A 34 13.12 20.33 -38.36
CA ALA A 34 12.01 19.48 -38.01
C ALA A 34 11.24 20.13 -36.86
N PRO A 35 9.90 20.10 -36.85
CA PRO A 35 9.14 20.62 -35.71
C PRO A 35 9.65 19.91 -34.46
N GLU A 36 9.99 20.70 -33.44
CA GLU A 36 10.36 20.17 -32.13
C GLU A 36 9.29 19.18 -31.70
N ALA A 37 9.66 17.91 -31.63
CA ALA A 37 8.82 16.92 -30.98
C ALA A 37 8.54 17.46 -29.57
N PRO A 38 7.26 17.51 -29.14
CA PRO A 38 6.97 17.95 -27.79
C PRO A 38 7.80 17.10 -26.84
N LEU A 39 8.62 17.76 -26.02
CA LEU A 39 9.31 17.10 -24.91
C LEU A 39 8.23 16.36 -24.13
N LEU A 40 8.24 15.02 -24.24
CA LEU A 40 7.46 14.15 -23.37
C LEU A 40 7.91 14.50 -21.96
N ALA A 41 7.14 15.39 -21.32
CA ALA A 41 7.25 15.62 -19.91
C ALA A 41 7.23 14.24 -19.27
N THR A 42 8.26 13.93 -18.50
CA THR A 42 8.23 12.90 -17.49
C THR A 42 7.13 13.30 -16.51
N GLN A 43 5.87 13.07 -16.89
CA GLN A 43 4.78 13.06 -15.93
C GLN A 43 5.07 11.83 -15.09
N GLU A 44 5.63 12.06 -13.89
CA GLU A 44 5.48 11.08 -12.81
C GLU A 44 4.00 10.74 -12.79
N GLU A 45 3.68 9.48 -13.09
CA GLU A 45 2.32 9.00 -13.15
C GLU A 45 1.67 9.27 -11.80
N GLU A 46 0.82 10.29 -11.79
CA GLU A 46 0.17 10.79 -10.60
C GLU A 46 -0.79 9.70 -10.10
N LEU A 47 -0.48 9.05 -8.97
CA LEU A 47 -1.31 7.98 -8.39
C LEU A 47 -2.54 8.55 -7.67
N ALA A 48 -3.34 9.33 -8.40
CA ALA A 48 -4.56 9.93 -7.90
C ALA A 48 -5.58 8.84 -7.53
N ALA A 49 -6.06 8.88 -6.29
CA ALA A 49 -7.08 7.94 -5.85
C ALA A 49 -8.44 8.27 -6.46
N SER A 50 -9.16 7.23 -6.89
CA SER A 50 -10.55 7.30 -7.29
C SER A 50 -11.47 7.75 -6.13
N GLY A 51 -12.76 7.94 -6.45
CA GLY A 51 -13.81 8.11 -5.46
C GLY A 51 -13.90 6.92 -4.49
N GLU A 52 -14.46 7.15 -3.31
CA GLU A 52 -14.60 6.10 -2.30
C GLU A 52 -15.78 5.18 -2.61
N PHE A 53 -15.50 3.88 -2.61
CA PHE A 53 -16.49 2.81 -2.69
C PHE A 53 -16.73 2.27 -1.29
N THR A 54 -17.98 2.01 -0.95
CA THR A 54 -18.37 1.47 0.36
C THR A 54 -19.08 0.13 0.20
N TRP A 55 -18.91 -0.72 1.21
CA TRP A 55 -19.65 -1.96 1.35
C TRP A 55 -20.06 -2.14 2.81
N ALA A 56 -21.28 -2.64 3.01
CA ALA A 56 -21.76 -3.05 4.32
C ALA A 56 -22.23 -4.51 4.28
N GLN A 57 -22.13 -5.18 5.42
CA GLN A 57 -22.62 -6.54 5.58
C GLN A 57 -24.06 -6.72 5.06
N GLY A 58 -24.30 -7.84 4.39
CA GLY A 58 -25.59 -8.16 3.77
C GLY A 58 -25.78 -7.56 2.38
N GLN A 59 -24.90 -6.65 1.95
CA GLN A 59 -24.91 -6.14 0.58
C GLN A 59 -24.16 -7.07 -0.37
N ALA A 60 -24.58 -7.06 -1.63
CA ALA A 60 -23.82 -7.65 -2.73
C ALA A 60 -22.43 -7.01 -2.83
N LEU A 61 -21.50 -7.70 -3.49
CA LEU A 61 -20.15 -7.19 -3.74
C LEU A 61 -20.22 -5.84 -4.49
N THR A 62 -19.46 -4.85 -4.02
CA THR A 62 -19.37 -3.53 -4.64
C THR A 62 -18.32 -3.57 -5.76
N PRO A 63 -18.70 -3.39 -7.04
CA PRO A 63 -17.72 -3.36 -8.14
C PRO A 63 -16.86 -2.09 -8.06
N LEU A 64 -15.54 -2.26 -8.18
CA LEU A 64 -14.55 -1.17 -8.15
C LEU A 64 -13.99 -0.84 -9.55
N GLY A 65 -14.43 -1.58 -10.57
CA GLY A 65 -14.04 -1.42 -11.97
C GLY A 65 -13.09 -2.52 -12.48
N ALA A 66 -12.56 -2.34 -13.69
CA ALA A 66 -11.66 -3.29 -14.34
C ALA A 66 -10.37 -3.52 -13.53
N SER A 67 -9.81 -4.72 -13.58
CA SER A 67 -8.57 -5.05 -12.87
C SER A 67 -7.29 -4.71 -13.64
N ALA A 68 -7.36 -4.68 -14.97
CA ALA A 68 -6.23 -4.32 -15.81
C ALA A 68 -5.78 -2.87 -15.56
N GLY A 69 -4.50 -2.67 -15.26
CA GLY A 69 -3.92 -1.34 -15.01
C GLY A 69 -4.44 -0.65 -13.76
N ARG A 70 -5.11 -1.36 -12.85
CA ARG A 70 -5.74 -0.78 -11.66
C ARG A 70 -5.39 -1.57 -10.40
N ALA A 71 -5.15 -0.84 -9.31
CA ALA A 71 -4.95 -1.41 -7.99
C ALA A 71 -5.90 -0.75 -7.00
N CYS A 72 -6.58 -1.56 -6.19
CA CYS A 72 -7.50 -1.07 -5.16
C CYS A 72 -7.00 -1.45 -3.76
N PHE A 73 -7.25 -0.56 -2.80
CA PHE A 73 -6.79 -0.67 -1.42
C PHE A 73 -7.88 -0.29 -0.44
N LEU A 74 -7.80 -0.83 0.78
CA LEU A 74 -8.76 -0.50 1.84
C LEU A 74 -8.47 0.89 2.40
N THR A 75 -9.51 1.72 2.42
CA THR A 75 -9.53 3.01 3.12
C THR A 75 -10.28 2.94 4.43
N ARG A 76 -11.12 1.93 4.66
CA ARG A 76 -11.79 1.71 5.94
C ARG A 76 -11.91 0.23 6.27
N VAL A 77 -11.64 -0.08 7.53
CA VAL A 77 -11.97 -1.37 8.17
C VAL A 77 -12.71 -1.07 9.46
N GLY A 78 -13.88 -1.68 9.64
CA GLY A 78 -14.63 -1.52 10.88
C GLY A 78 -15.86 -2.41 11.01
N GLY A 79 -16.44 -2.38 12.21
CA GLY A 79 -17.54 -3.20 12.65
C GLY A 79 -17.10 -4.35 13.55
N ASP A 80 -17.98 -5.34 13.68
CA ASP A 80 -17.94 -6.36 14.73
C ASP A 80 -17.15 -7.60 14.28
N PHE A 81 -15.86 -7.64 14.59
CA PHE A 81 -14.93 -8.73 14.30
C PHE A 81 -14.82 -9.70 15.49
N GLU A 82 -15.95 -10.24 15.94
CA GLU A 82 -16.02 -11.11 17.13
C GLU A 82 -15.92 -12.62 16.84
N GLY A 83 -15.88 -13.03 15.57
CA GLY A 83 -15.74 -14.43 15.16
C GLY A 83 -14.59 -14.67 14.19
N GLY A 84 -14.36 -15.94 13.85
CA GLY A 84 -13.30 -16.33 12.91
C GLY A 84 -13.66 -16.17 11.43
N GLY A 85 -14.92 -15.84 11.11
CA GLY A 85 -15.44 -15.79 9.73
C GLY A 85 -15.61 -14.37 9.17
N GLU A 86 -15.45 -13.38 10.03
CA GLU A 86 -15.60 -11.96 9.80
C GLU A 86 -14.48 -11.46 8.90
N ARG A 87 -14.82 -10.79 7.80
CA ARG A 87 -13.83 -10.25 6.87
C ARG A 87 -14.34 -9.06 6.08
N ILE A 88 -13.40 -8.21 5.70
CA ILE A 88 -13.54 -7.21 4.64
C ILE A 88 -12.38 -7.47 3.68
N ASP A 89 -12.67 -7.63 2.40
CA ASP A 89 -11.66 -7.93 1.40
C ASP A 89 -11.96 -7.35 0.02
N ILE A 90 -10.90 -6.96 -0.68
CA ILE A 90 -10.90 -6.62 -2.09
C ILE A 90 -10.48 -7.87 -2.87
N THR A 91 -11.31 -8.30 -3.80
CA THR A 91 -11.10 -9.50 -4.63
C THR A 91 -11.15 -9.18 -6.11
N GLU A 92 -10.43 -9.98 -6.89
CA GLU A 92 -10.48 -9.92 -8.35
C GLU A 92 -11.27 -11.12 -8.86
N SER A 93 -12.26 -10.86 -9.73
CA SER A 93 -13.05 -11.91 -10.39
C SER A 93 -13.49 -11.42 -11.77
N GLY A 94 -13.39 -12.27 -12.79
CA GLY A 94 -13.87 -11.93 -14.14
C GLY A 94 -13.25 -10.64 -14.73
N GLY A 95 -12.00 -10.33 -14.39
CA GLY A 95 -11.31 -9.10 -14.84
C GLY A 95 -11.79 -7.81 -14.18
N SER A 96 -12.50 -7.90 -13.04
CA SER A 96 -12.95 -6.76 -12.25
C SER A 96 -12.57 -6.89 -10.78
N TRP A 97 -12.34 -5.75 -10.14
CA TRP A 97 -12.16 -5.61 -8.71
C TRP A 97 -13.51 -5.50 -8.00
N TYR A 98 -13.61 -6.10 -6.82
CA TYR A 98 -14.79 -6.06 -5.96
C TYR A 98 -14.39 -5.82 -4.51
N LEU A 99 -15.09 -4.91 -3.84
CA LEU A 99 -15.07 -4.78 -2.37
C LEU A 99 -16.22 -5.60 -1.80
N GLY A 100 -15.92 -6.41 -0.78
CA GLY A 100 -16.92 -7.15 -0.07
C GLY A 100 -16.43 -7.62 1.29
N GLY A 101 -17.15 -8.61 1.81
CA GLY A 101 -16.83 -9.21 3.08
C GLY A 101 -17.79 -10.34 3.44
N ASN A 102 -17.62 -10.88 4.63
CA ASN A 102 -18.49 -11.87 5.21
C ASN A 102 -18.54 -11.64 6.73
N SER A 103 -19.68 -11.88 7.36
CA SER A 103 -19.81 -11.79 8.81
C SER A 103 -21.06 -12.52 9.27
N SER A 104 -20.94 -13.19 10.41
CA SER A 104 -22.06 -13.74 11.18
C SER A 104 -22.61 -12.77 12.22
N GLN A 105 -21.95 -11.63 12.40
CA GLN A 105 -22.28 -10.59 13.38
C GLN A 105 -23.17 -9.50 12.75
N SER A 106 -23.15 -8.28 13.28
CA SER A 106 -23.79 -7.13 12.65
C SER A 106 -22.82 -5.96 12.54
N GLY A 107 -22.92 -5.18 11.48
CA GLY A 107 -22.24 -3.88 11.40
C GLY A 107 -20.83 -3.89 10.82
N ILE A 108 -20.35 -4.99 10.23
CA ILE A 108 -19.12 -4.97 9.42
C ILE A 108 -19.30 -4.06 8.22
N ARG A 109 -18.36 -3.12 8.04
CA ARG A 109 -18.35 -2.12 6.96
C ARG A 109 -16.93 -1.84 6.48
N GLY A 110 -16.76 -1.88 5.17
CA GLY A 110 -15.51 -1.58 4.49
C GLY A 110 -15.65 -0.37 3.57
N ALA A 111 -14.52 0.26 3.27
CA ALA A 111 -14.41 1.20 2.16
C ALA A 111 -13.08 0.99 1.43
N ALA A 112 -13.09 1.29 0.14
CA ALA A 112 -11.94 1.15 -0.72
C ALA A 112 -11.86 2.30 -1.72
N ARG A 113 -10.64 2.52 -2.22
CA ARG A 113 -10.35 3.37 -3.38
C ARG A 113 -9.37 2.64 -4.28
N CYS A 114 -9.19 3.16 -5.49
CA CYS A 114 -8.28 2.59 -6.46
C CYS A 114 -7.38 3.66 -7.07
N VAL A 115 -6.26 3.23 -7.63
CA VAL A 115 -5.34 4.03 -8.45
C VAL A 115 -5.14 3.33 -9.77
N ASP A 116 -4.77 4.09 -10.79
CA ASP A 116 -4.37 3.56 -12.09
C ASP A 116 -2.91 3.11 -11.97
N ALA A 117 -2.73 1.90 -11.46
CA ALA A 117 -1.45 1.22 -11.31
C ALA A 117 -1.66 -0.30 -11.37
N THR A 118 -0.69 -1.03 -11.91
CA THR A 118 -0.74 -2.49 -11.90
C THR A 118 -0.43 -3.03 -10.50
N ALA A 119 -1.36 -3.76 -9.91
CA ALA A 119 -1.15 -4.43 -8.63
C ALA A 119 -0.24 -5.68 -8.80
N SER A 120 0.62 -5.93 -7.82
CA SER A 120 1.35 -7.20 -7.70
C SER A 120 0.41 -8.38 -7.47
N GLN A 121 0.98 -9.61 -7.41
CA GLN A 121 0.26 -10.73 -6.81
C GLN A 121 -0.20 -10.40 -5.38
N GLN A 122 -1.21 -11.13 -4.91
CA GLN A 122 -1.66 -11.06 -3.52
C GLN A 122 -0.71 -11.81 -2.61
N TYR A 123 -0.34 -11.16 -1.51
CA TYR A 123 0.34 -11.77 -0.37
C TYR A 123 -0.67 -12.00 0.75
N GLU A 124 -0.53 -13.10 1.48
CA GLU A 124 -1.43 -13.44 2.58
C GLU A 124 -0.60 -13.92 3.77
N TRP A 125 -0.84 -13.33 4.94
CA TRP A 125 -0.36 -13.83 6.22
C TRP A 125 -1.55 -14.32 7.05
N THR A 126 -1.36 -15.42 7.77
CA THR A 126 -2.36 -15.98 8.69
C THR A 126 -1.72 -16.23 10.05
N GLN A 127 -2.50 -16.16 11.13
CA GLN A 127 -2.04 -16.38 12.50
C GLN A 127 -1.27 -17.68 12.77
N SER A 128 -1.43 -18.71 11.93
CA SER A 128 -0.68 -19.97 12.03
C SER A 128 0.74 -19.90 11.48
N MET A 129 1.12 -18.78 10.84
CA MET A 129 2.46 -18.58 10.27
C MET A 129 3.40 -18.01 11.34
N SER A 130 4.55 -18.65 11.52
CA SER A 130 5.57 -18.23 12.49
C SER A 130 6.47 -17.09 11.99
N TYR A 131 6.45 -16.79 10.69
CA TYR A 131 7.34 -15.81 10.07
C TYR A 131 6.56 -14.79 9.21
N PRO A 132 7.06 -13.53 9.11
CA PRO A 132 6.54 -12.56 8.17
C PRO A 132 6.64 -13.04 6.72
N VAL A 133 5.67 -12.65 5.90
CA VAL A 133 5.68 -12.92 4.46
C VAL A 133 6.45 -11.80 3.75
N SER A 134 7.54 -12.12 3.08
CA SER A 134 8.29 -11.16 2.26
C SER A 134 7.48 -10.77 1.02
N MET A 135 7.34 -9.45 0.79
CA MET A 135 6.65 -8.87 -0.35
C MET A 135 7.61 -8.19 -1.34
N GLY A 136 8.92 -8.42 -1.20
CA GLY A 136 9.96 -7.90 -2.09
C GLY A 136 10.62 -6.61 -1.60
N THR A 137 11.51 -6.04 -2.41
CA THR A 137 12.25 -4.81 -2.06
C THR A 137 11.32 -3.61 -1.89
N ALA A 138 11.67 -2.70 -0.98
CA ALA A 138 10.98 -1.44 -0.76
C ALA A 138 11.39 -0.34 -1.77
N SER A 139 12.41 -0.59 -2.59
CA SER A 139 12.81 0.32 -3.67
C SER A 139 11.78 0.29 -4.80
N GLY A 140 11.24 1.45 -5.18
CA GLY A 140 10.28 1.59 -6.28
C GLY A 140 8.94 0.88 -6.05
N ARG A 141 8.58 0.59 -4.78
CA ARG A 141 7.37 -0.15 -4.44
C ARG A 141 6.77 0.32 -3.12
N VAL A 142 5.44 0.38 -3.09
CA VAL A 142 4.65 0.54 -1.86
C VAL A 142 3.66 -0.61 -1.74
N CYS A 143 3.48 -1.15 -0.53
CA CYS A 143 2.53 -2.22 -0.25
C CYS A 143 1.50 -1.77 0.79
N PHE A 144 0.27 -2.25 0.63
CA PHE A 144 -0.88 -1.85 1.43
C PHE A 144 -1.84 -3.02 1.67
N ILE A 145 -2.69 -2.89 2.69
CA ILE A 145 -3.67 -3.91 3.04
C ILE A 145 -4.85 -3.87 2.05
N THR A 146 -5.24 -5.04 1.57
CA THR A 146 -6.39 -5.26 0.68
C THR A 146 -7.46 -6.14 1.31
N GLY A 147 -7.17 -6.78 2.44
CA GLY A 147 -8.16 -7.58 3.17
C GLY A 147 -7.74 -7.86 4.60
N ILE A 148 -8.72 -7.92 5.50
CA ILE A 148 -8.57 -8.29 6.91
C ILE A 148 -9.67 -9.27 7.27
N ALA A 149 -9.33 -10.31 8.02
CA ALA A 149 -10.32 -11.25 8.54
C ALA A 149 -9.94 -11.78 9.92
N GLY A 150 -10.91 -12.40 10.58
CA GLY A 150 -10.76 -13.11 11.85
C GLY A 150 -11.22 -12.30 13.05
N LYS A 151 -11.03 -12.90 14.23
CA LYS A 151 -11.49 -12.31 15.50
C LYS A 151 -10.48 -11.32 16.06
N PHE A 152 -10.92 -10.09 16.34
CA PHE A 152 -10.15 -9.00 16.93
C PHE A 152 -10.76 -8.60 18.29
N HIS A 153 -10.41 -9.36 19.34
CA HIS A 153 -11.09 -9.30 20.64
C HIS A 153 -10.37 -8.47 21.71
N GLY A 154 -9.18 -7.96 21.41
CA GLY A 154 -8.35 -7.27 22.37
C GLY A 154 -7.22 -6.47 21.73
N SER A 155 -6.31 -6.03 22.57
CA SER A 155 -5.16 -5.23 22.15
C SER A 155 -3.99 -6.07 21.62
N GLY A 156 -4.10 -7.40 21.68
CA GLY A 156 -3.09 -8.33 21.18
C GLY A 156 -3.20 -8.57 19.68
N GLU A 157 -4.39 -8.38 19.09
CA GLU A 157 -4.64 -8.66 17.68
C GLU A 157 -4.24 -7.48 16.80
N TRP A 158 -3.31 -7.74 15.88
CA TRP A 158 -2.91 -6.75 14.88
C TRP A 158 -2.41 -7.40 13.61
N VAL A 159 -2.51 -6.66 12.51
CA VAL A 159 -1.96 -7.02 11.21
C VAL A 159 -1.26 -5.83 10.59
N ARG A 160 -0.20 -6.07 9.80
CA ARG A 160 0.67 -5.01 9.28
C ARG A 160 1.36 -5.36 7.97
N ALA A 161 1.34 -4.44 7.02
CA ALA A 161 2.31 -4.32 5.94
C ALA A 161 3.37 -3.29 6.33
N TYR A 162 4.66 -3.65 6.38
CA TYR A 162 5.73 -2.76 6.85
C TYR A 162 7.03 -2.93 6.09
N VAL A 163 7.90 -1.93 6.20
CA VAL A 163 9.28 -1.98 5.67
C VAL A 163 10.25 -2.25 6.81
N GLU A 164 11.15 -3.21 6.60
CA GLU A 164 12.27 -3.52 7.49
C GLU A 164 13.49 -3.90 6.65
N ASN A 165 14.66 -3.34 6.95
CA ASN A 165 15.91 -3.62 6.24
C ASN A 165 15.82 -3.50 4.70
N GLY A 166 15.01 -2.56 4.19
CA GLY A 166 14.84 -2.32 2.75
C GLY A 166 13.88 -3.28 2.02
N TYR A 167 13.12 -4.11 2.76
CA TYR A 167 12.14 -5.04 2.21
C TYR A 167 10.76 -4.81 2.84
N TRP A 168 9.73 -5.05 2.05
CA TRP A 168 8.34 -5.11 2.51
C TRP A 168 8.03 -6.47 3.11
N TYR A 169 7.31 -6.46 4.24
CA TYR A 169 6.83 -7.64 4.93
C TYR A 169 5.37 -7.50 5.31
N LEU A 170 4.65 -8.63 5.29
CA LEU A 170 3.29 -8.76 5.80
C LEU A 170 3.30 -9.68 7.00
N ASN A 171 2.80 -9.20 8.13
CA ASN A 171 2.79 -9.95 9.38
C ASN A 171 1.55 -9.60 10.23
N GLY A 172 1.37 -10.34 11.31
CA GLY A 172 0.40 -10.04 12.34
C GLY A 172 0.74 -10.72 13.65
N ASN A 173 -0.12 -10.52 14.63
CA ASN A 173 -0.12 -11.23 15.90
C ASN A 173 -1.57 -11.46 16.33
N SER A 174 -1.87 -12.64 16.85
CA SER A 174 -3.19 -12.95 17.39
C SER A 174 -3.12 -14.20 18.27
N SER A 175 -3.85 -14.19 19.39
CA SER A 175 -4.18 -15.40 20.15
C SER A 175 -5.57 -15.95 19.82
N GLN A 176 -6.28 -15.32 18.87
CA GLN A 176 -7.62 -15.67 18.44
C GLN A 176 -7.58 -16.71 17.31
N SER A 177 -8.72 -16.93 16.65
CA SER A 177 -8.83 -17.80 15.48
C SER A 177 -9.20 -17.01 14.22
N GLY A 178 -8.71 -17.48 13.07
CA GLY A 178 -9.03 -16.93 11.75
C GLY A 178 -8.37 -15.59 11.42
N VAL A 179 -7.51 -15.02 12.27
CA VAL A 179 -6.84 -13.75 11.99
C VAL A 179 -5.89 -13.89 10.81
N ARG A 180 -6.14 -13.08 9.79
CA ARG A 180 -5.33 -13.01 8.59
C ARG A 180 -5.39 -11.63 7.95
N VAL A 181 -4.40 -11.35 7.12
CA VAL A 181 -4.33 -10.12 6.33
C VAL A 181 -3.88 -10.45 4.92
N ARG A 182 -4.43 -9.71 3.97
CA ARG A 182 -4.03 -9.71 2.57
C ARG A 182 -3.44 -8.37 2.21
N ALA A 183 -2.39 -8.39 1.41
CA ALA A 183 -1.76 -7.20 0.88
C ALA A 183 -1.39 -7.35 -0.59
N ARG A 184 -1.27 -6.21 -1.26
CA ARG A 184 -0.71 -6.09 -2.60
C ARG A 184 0.22 -4.88 -2.62
N CYS A 185 1.02 -4.79 -3.67
CA CYS A 185 1.95 -3.71 -3.89
C CYS A 185 1.75 -3.09 -5.26
N VAL A 186 2.16 -1.83 -5.41
CA VAL A 186 2.24 -1.12 -6.69
C VAL A 186 3.62 -0.50 -6.86
N ALA A 187 3.99 -0.20 -8.10
CA ALA A 187 5.19 0.59 -8.37
C ALA A 187 4.97 2.03 -7.88
N SER A 188 5.84 2.50 -7.00
CA SER A 188 5.91 3.91 -6.57
C SER A 188 7.27 4.18 -5.94
N THR A 189 7.94 5.24 -6.40
CA THR A 189 9.21 5.73 -5.85
C THR A 189 9.01 6.81 -4.81
N ASN A 190 7.80 7.37 -4.68
CA ASN A 190 7.50 8.53 -3.86
C ASN A 190 6.37 8.19 -2.88
N TYR A 191 6.72 7.64 -1.72
CA TYR A 191 5.76 7.37 -0.65
C TYR A 191 6.26 7.91 0.69
N THR A 192 5.32 8.23 1.57
CA THR A 192 5.60 8.84 2.87
C THR A 192 6.10 7.82 3.90
N GLY A 193 6.61 8.35 5.02
CA GLY A 193 6.64 7.61 6.28
C GLY A 193 5.24 7.13 6.71
N GLU A 194 5.20 6.28 7.74
CA GLU A 194 3.94 5.75 8.28
C GLU A 194 3.31 6.71 9.29
N PHE A 195 2.05 7.08 9.06
CA PHE A 195 1.24 7.86 10.00
C PHE A 195 0.52 6.91 10.94
N GLY A 196 0.43 7.28 12.22
CA GLY A 196 -0.29 6.52 13.24
C GLY A 196 -1.47 7.30 13.81
N TRP A 197 -2.56 6.59 14.07
CA TRP A 197 -3.71 7.06 14.82
C TRP A 197 -4.13 6.01 15.84
N GLY A 198 -4.62 6.45 16.99
CA GLY A 198 -5.19 5.59 18.02
C GLY A 198 -6.46 6.21 18.59
N GLN A 199 -7.28 5.35 19.19
CA GLN A 199 -8.53 5.69 19.86
C GLN A 199 -8.40 6.93 20.77
N GLY A 200 -9.42 7.79 20.74
CA GLY A 200 -9.46 9.05 21.49
C GLY A 200 -8.60 10.17 20.90
N GLY A 201 -7.73 9.86 19.93
CA GLY A 201 -6.91 10.84 19.23
C GLY A 201 -7.67 11.59 18.14
N ALA A 202 -7.28 12.85 17.91
CA ALA A 202 -7.72 13.60 16.74
C ALA A 202 -7.24 12.96 15.44
N ALA A 203 -7.98 13.18 14.34
CA ALA A 203 -7.56 12.70 13.02
C ALA A 203 -6.19 13.28 12.64
N LYS A 204 -5.31 12.43 12.12
CA LYS A 204 -3.95 12.79 11.73
C LYS A 204 -3.93 13.27 10.28
N LEU A 205 -3.55 14.53 10.06
CA LEU A 205 -3.23 15.06 8.73
C LEU A 205 -2.06 14.27 8.12
N MET A 206 -2.20 13.85 6.86
CA MET A 206 -1.20 13.04 6.16
C MET A 206 -0.54 13.80 5.01
N ASP A 207 -1.22 13.92 3.86
CA ASP A 207 -0.67 14.51 2.63
C ASP A 207 -1.78 15.20 1.81
N PRO A 208 -1.48 16.15 0.91
CA PRO A 208 -2.48 16.70 -0.02
C PRO A 208 -3.14 15.61 -0.87
N VAL A 209 -4.38 15.86 -1.32
CA VAL A 209 -5.12 14.91 -2.19
C VAL A 209 -4.56 14.87 -3.60
N ALA A 210 -4.11 16.02 -4.12
CA ALA A 210 -3.54 16.12 -5.46
C ALA A 210 -2.36 15.15 -5.57
N GLY A 211 -2.51 14.18 -6.46
CA GLY A 211 -1.51 13.19 -6.79
C GLY A 211 -1.13 12.16 -5.78
N ARG A 212 -1.98 11.96 -4.77
CA ARG A 212 -1.71 11.02 -3.70
C ARG A 212 -2.87 10.07 -3.46
N ALA A 213 -2.50 8.84 -3.16
CA ALA A 213 -3.36 7.86 -2.54
C ALA A 213 -2.83 7.50 -1.16
N CYS A 214 -3.70 7.40 -0.15
CA CYS A 214 -3.29 6.98 1.18
C CYS A 214 -4.05 5.73 1.63
N ALA A 215 -3.31 4.66 1.87
CA ALA A 215 -3.85 3.33 2.16
C ALA A 215 -3.51 2.88 3.58
N LEU A 216 -4.39 2.05 4.16
CA LEU A 216 -4.13 1.40 5.44
C LEU A 216 -2.99 0.38 5.31
N THR A 217 -2.05 0.46 6.25
CA THR A 217 -0.91 -0.47 6.36
C THR A 217 -0.93 -1.25 7.68
N TYR A 218 -1.79 -0.86 8.62
CA TYR A 218 -1.89 -1.48 9.93
C TYR A 218 -3.29 -1.33 10.50
N VAL A 219 -3.77 -2.39 11.16
CA VAL A 219 -4.99 -2.38 11.96
C VAL A 219 -4.75 -3.20 13.23
N ARG A 220 -5.16 -2.65 14.37
CA ARG A 220 -5.08 -3.26 15.70
C ARG A 220 -6.28 -2.90 16.54
N GLY A 221 -6.57 -3.77 17.50
CA GLY A 221 -7.39 -3.47 18.66
C GLY A 221 -8.64 -4.31 18.72
N LYS A 222 -9.49 -3.99 19.69
CA LYS A 222 -10.75 -4.69 19.90
C LYS A 222 -11.85 -4.10 19.01
N PHE A 223 -12.32 -4.91 18.06
CA PHE A 223 -13.41 -4.56 17.15
C PHE A 223 -14.66 -5.34 17.56
N GLU A 224 -15.31 -4.88 18.62
CA GLU A 224 -16.56 -5.46 19.13
C GLU A 224 -17.68 -4.43 19.01
N GLY A 225 -18.70 -4.79 18.22
CA GLY A 225 -19.83 -3.93 17.87
C GLY A 225 -19.68 -3.19 16.54
N GLY A 226 -20.69 -2.39 16.18
CA GLY A 226 -20.75 -1.71 14.87
C GLY A 226 -20.07 -0.35 14.79
N GLY A 227 -19.47 0.14 15.89
CA GLY A 227 -18.97 1.51 16.02
C GLY A 227 -17.47 1.67 15.73
N GLU A 228 -16.74 0.57 15.78
CA GLU A 228 -15.28 0.51 15.76
C GLU A 228 -14.79 0.59 14.33
N TYR A 229 -13.94 1.56 14.01
CA TYR A 229 -13.30 1.61 12.70
C TYR A 229 -11.98 2.38 12.73
N VAL A 230 -11.12 2.02 11.78
CA VAL A 230 -9.99 2.83 11.34
C VAL A 230 -10.18 3.17 9.87
N ARG A 231 -9.81 4.39 9.47
CA ARG A 231 -9.93 4.82 8.08
C ARG A 231 -8.93 5.88 7.66
N THR A 232 -8.56 5.86 6.38
CA THR A 232 -8.07 7.03 5.66
C THR A 232 -9.24 7.73 4.98
N PHE A 233 -9.23 9.07 4.93
CA PHE A 233 -10.29 9.85 4.30
C PHE A 233 -9.81 11.20 3.81
N GLN A 234 -10.52 11.78 2.85
CA GLN A 234 -10.22 13.09 2.30
C GLN A 234 -11.09 14.18 2.95
N SER A 235 -10.51 15.32 3.29
CA SER A 235 -11.21 16.50 3.79
C SER A 235 -10.40 17.75 3.47
N ASN A 236 -11.04 18.85 3.05
CA ASN A 236 -10.38 20.15 2.79
C ASN A 236 -9.10 20.06 1.92
N GLY A 237 -9.07 19.18 0.92
CA GLY A 237 -7.92 19.02 0.02
C GLY A 237 -6.77 18.17 0.57
N TYR A 238 -6.92 17.56 1.75
CA TYR A 238 -5.92 16.69 2.36
C TYR A 238 -6.47 15.31 2.72
N TRP A 239 -5.56 14.35 2.81
CA TRP A 239 -5.79 13.06 3.41
C TRP A 239 -5.59 13.10 4.93
N TYR A 240 -6.44 12.35 5.62
CA TYR A 240 -6.40 12.15 7.06
C TYR A 240 -6.47 10.66 7.40
N LEU A 241 -5.80 10.26 8.48
CA LEU A 241 -5.99 8.98 9.14
C LEU A 241 -6.76 9.20 10.44
N GLY A 242 -7.82 8.43 10.67
CA GLY A 242 -8.61 8.53 11.89
C GLY A 242 -9.43 7.28 12.12
N GLY A 243 -10.36 7.36 13.08
CA GLY A 243 -11.22 6.26 13.44
C GLY A 243 -12.21 6.65 14.53
N ALA A 244 -13.00 5.68 14.96
CA ALA A 244 -13.81 5.78 16.17
C ALA A 244 -13.84 4.41 16.86
N SER A 245 -14.00 4.40 18.18
CA SER A 245 -14.15 3.17 18.96
C SER A 245 -14.69 3.47 20.35
N GLY A 246 -15.65 2.66 20.80
CA GLY A 246 -16.06 2.58 22.21
C GLY A 246 -15.30 1.49 22.99
N GLN A 247 -14.37 0.78 22.34
CA GLN A 247 -13.63 -0.36 22.89
C GLN A 247 -12.27 0.06 23.44
N VAL A 248 -11.25 -0.80 23.36
CA VAL A 248 -9.88 -0.52 23.82
C VAL A 248 -8.88 -0.75 22.70
N ASP A 249 -7.86 0.11 22.63
CA ASP A 249 -6.67 -0.01 21.79
C ASP A 249 -6.91 -0.08 20.27
N VAL A 250 -8.10 0.35 19.80
CA VAL A 250 -8.35 0.48 18.35
C VAL A 250 -7.42 1.53 17.77
N SER A 251 -6.60 1.10 16.83
CA SER A 251 -5.57 1.94 16.22
C SER A 251 -5.27 1.49 14.80
N GLY A 252 -4.80 2.44 13.99
CA GLY A 252 -4.52 2.25 12.59
C GLY A 252 -3.23 2.94 12.19
N ARG A 253 -2.63 2.47 11.10
CA ARG A 253 -1.56 3.19 10.42
C ARG A 253 -1.80 3.21 8.92
N ALA A 254 -1.27 4.24 8.28
CA ALA A 254 -1.38 4.45 6.85
C ALA A 254 -0.13 5.10 6.28
N ARG A 255 0.02 4.98 4.97
CA ARG A 255 1.04 5.67 4.16
C ARG A 255 0.39 6.26 2.93
N CYS A 256 0.94 7.38 2.46
CA CYS A 256 0.58 8.00 1.20
C CYS A 256 1.62 7.71 0.14
N PHE A 257 1.19 7.57 -1.12
CA PHE A 257 2.04 7.25 -2.27
C PHE A 257 1.45 7.81 -3.56
#